data_AF-E8RAL3-F1
#
_entry.id   AF-E8RAL3-F1
#
_cell.length_a   1.000
_cell.length_b   1.000
_cell.length_c   1.000
_cell.angle_alpha   90.00
_cell.angle_beta   90.00
_cell.angle_gamma   90.00
#
_symmetry.space_group_name_H-M   'P 1'
#
loop_
_entity.id
_entity.type
_entity.pdbx_description
1 polymer ?
#
loop_
_entity_poly.entity_id
_entity_poly.type
_entity_poly.pdbx_seq_one_letter_code
_entity_poly.pdbx_strand_id
1 'polypeptide(L)'
;MPAIEIGRICVKVAGREAGRKCVVVDIIDDNFVLVTGPKSLTGVKRRKVNIKHIEPTDKSIKISRGASDEEVLKAIGESGLTDYMVQQVKPKLAQF
;
A
#
# COMPACT_ATOMS: atom_id res chain seq x y z
N MET A 1 -16.98 0.58 7.34
CA MET A 1 -16.20 1.53 6.51
C MET A 1 -14.73 1.18 6.70
N PRO A 2 -13.98 0.72 5.68
CA PRO A 2 -12.56 0.51 5.87
C PRO A 2 -11.92 1.89 5.97
N ALA A 3 -11.75 2.37 7.21
CA ALA A 3 -11.07 3.60 7.53
C ALA A 3 -9.68 3.54 6.90
N ILE A 4 -9.42 4.43 5.95
CA ILE A 4 -8.11 4.58 5.37
C ILE A 4 -7.27 5.23 6.46
N GLU A 5 -6.61 4.39 7.22
CA GLU A 5 -5.78 4.77 8.35
C GLU A 5 -4.32 4.61 7.95
N ILE A 6 -3.48 5.40 8.60
CA ILE A 6 -2.04 5.32 8.43
C ILE A 6 -1.57 3.92 8.81
N GLY A 7 -0.77 3.32 7.95
CA GLY A 7 -0.27 1.96 8.10
C GLY A 7 -1.18 0.86 7.55
N ARG A 8 -2.35 1.20 6.98
CA ARG A 8 -3.20 0.21 6.31
C ARG A 8 -2.55 -0.28 5.02
N ILE A 9 -2.62 -1.60 4.80
CA ILE A 9 -2.15 -2.23 3.57
C ILE A 9 -3.24 -2.14 2.51
N CYS A 10 -2.82 -1.86 1.30
CA CYS A 10 -3.65 -1.45 0.21
C CYS A 10 -3.18 -2.13 -1.09
N VAL A 11 -4.10 -2.58 -1.94
CA VAL A 11 -3.79 -3.12 -3.27
C VAL A 11 -4.12 -2.07 -4.31
N LYS A 12 -3.22 -1.86 -5.29
CA LYS A 12 -3.57 -1.06 -6.45
C LYS A 12 -4.43 -1.87 -7.40
N VAL A 13 -5.62 -1.38 -7.67
CA VAL A 13 -6.56 -2.03 -8.61
C VAL A 13 -6.24 -1.63 -10.06
N ALA A 14 -5.74 -0.41 -10.26
CA ALA A 14 -5.53 0.17 -11.59
C ALA A 14 -4.12 0.78 -11.80
N GLY A 15 -3.66 0.77 -13.06
CA GLY A 15 -2.42 1.41 -13.52
C GLY A 15 -1.24 0.46 -13.73
N ARG A 16 -0.05 1.00 -14.01
CA ARG A 16 1.18 0.23 -14.30
C ARG A 16 1.66 -0.66 -13.14
N GLU A 17 1.19 -0.38 -11.94
CA GLU A 17 1.49 -1.14 -10.72
C GLU A 17 0.24 -1.86 -10.20
N ALA A 18 -0.77 -2.09 -11.05
CA ALA A 18 -1.96 -2.85 -10.69
C ALA A 18 -1.57 -4.25 -10.20
N GLY A 19 -2.21 -4.71 -9.14
CA GLY A 19 -1.91 -5.97 -8.47
C GLY A 19 -0.79 -5.91 -7.43
N ARG A 20 -0.11 -4.77 -7.31
CA ARG A 20 0.93 -4.58 -6.28
C ARG A 20 0.34 -4.00 -5.00
N LYS A 21 0.93 -4.43 -3.89
CA LYS A 21 0.56 -3.98 -2.55
C LYS A 21 1.39 -2.75 -2.15
N CYS A 22 0.78 -1.88 -1.40
CA CYS A 22 1.39 -0.66 -0.86
C CYS A 22 0.82 -0.37 0.52
N VAL A 23 1.53 0.46 1.28
CA VAL A 23 1.15 0.89 2.62
C VAL A 23 0.88 2.38 2.59
N VAL A 24 -0.20 2.82 3.25
CA VAL A 24 -0.51 4.24 3.40
C VAL A 24 0.37 4.84 4.49
N VAL A 25 1.17 5.84 4.14
CA VAL A 25 2.10 6.52 5.07
C VAL A 25 1.51 7.81 5.60
N ASP A 26 0.75 8.49 4.75
CA ASP A 26 0.14 9.77 5.09
C ASP A 26 -1.15 9.99 4.31
N ILE A 27 -2.07 10.71 4.93
CA ILE A 27 -3.34 11.13 4.34
C ILE A 27 -3.19 12.63 4.08
N ILE A 28 -3.17 13.00 2.80
CA ILE A 28 -3.02 14.39 2.39
C ILE A 28 -4.38 15.07 2.41
N ASP A 29 -5.39 14.37 1.90
CA ASP A 29 -6.73 14.91 1.65
C ASP A 29 -7.75 13.75 1.62
N ASP A 30 -9.04 14.05 1.60
CA ASP A 30 -10.13 13.05 1.56
C ASP A 30 -10.11 12.19 0.30
N ASN A 31 -9.42 12.65 -0.76
CA ASN A 31 -9.30 11.94 -2.03
C ASN A 31 -7.90 11.37 -2.28
N PHE A 32 -6.87 11.86 -1.58
CA PHE A 32 -5.48 11.58 -1.91
C PHE A 32 -4.69 11.10 -0.69
N VAL A 33 -4.01 9.98 -0.90
CA VAL A 33 -3.11 9.40 0.09
C VAL A 33 -1.70 9.30 -0.46
N LEU A 34 -0.75 9.42 0.45
CA LEU A 34 0.65 9.11 0.20
C LEU A 34 0.86 7.64 0.51
N VAL A 35 1.16 6.85 -0.51
CA VAL A 35 1.55 5.46 -0.31
C VAL A 35 3.03 5.29 -0.50
N THR A 36 3.61 4.34 0.23
CA THR A 36 4.91 3.80 -0.06
C THR A 36 4.84 2.29 -0.19
N GLY A 37 5.74 1.73 -0.98
CA GLY A 37 6.09 0.33 -0.90
C GLY A 37 7.62 0.30 -0.94
N PRO A 38 8.29 -0.48 -0.09
CA PRO A 38 9.73 -0.57 -0.20
C PRO A 38 10.08 -1.06 -1.60
N LYS A 39 10.88 -0.28 -2.34
CA LYS A 39 11.23 -0.57 -3.74
C LYS A 39 11.85 -1.96 -3.90
N SER A 40 12.55 -2.43 -2.87
CA SER A 40 13.15 -3.76 -2.79
C SER A 40 12.15 -4.90 -2.66
N LEU A 41 10.92 -4.66 -2.15
CA LEU A 41 9.91 -5.69 -1.91
C LEU A 41 8.80 -5.66 -2.96
N THR A 42 8.19 -4.49 -3.20
CA THR A 42 7.01 -4.35 -4.07
C THR A 42 7.30 -3.56 -5.33
N GLY A 43 8.43 -2.85 -5.41
CA GLY A 43 8.76 -1.98 -6.54
C GLY A 43 7.81 -0.79 -6.71
N VAL A 44 6.97 -0.49 -5.70
CA VAL A 44 6.05 0.65 -5.68
C VAL A 44 6.82 1.87 -5.17
N LYS A 45 7.02 2.90 -5.99
CA LYS A 45 7.65 4.13 -5.47
C LYS A 45 6.71 4.88 -4.54
N ARG A 46 7.29 5.62 -3.59
CA ARG A 46 6.55 6.61 -2.79
C ARG A 46 5.85 7.60 -3.72
N ARG A 47 4.52 7.61 -3.73
CA ARG A 47 3.73 8.49 -4.59
C ARG A 47 2.39 8.85 -3.99
N LYS A 48 1.90 10.02 -4.37
CA LYS A 48 0.51 10.43 -4.15
C LYS A 48 -0.38 9.63 -5.09
N VAL A 49 -1.43 9.03 -4.55
CA VAL A 49 -2.43 8.26 -5.32
C VAL A 49 -3.81 8.58 -4.81
N ASN A 50 -4.76 8.50 -5.74
CA ASN A 50 -6.17 8.67 -5.42
C ASN A 50 -6.69 7.41 -4.73
N ILE A 51 -7.49 7.59 -3.69
CA ILE A 51 -8.14 6.53 -2.93
C ILE A 51 -8.99 5.61 -3.85
N LYS A 52 -9.60 6.16 -4.91
CA LYS A 52 -10.40 5.37 -5.88
C LYS A 52 -9.62 4.26 -6.59
N HIS A 53 -8.29 4.36 -6.67
CA HIS A 53 -7.45 3.39 -7.38
C HIS A 53 -6.86 2.33 -6.45
N ILE A 54 -7.24 2.37 -5.17
CA ILE A 54 -6.65 1.58 -4.11
C ILE A 54 -7.77 0.87 -3.36
N GLU A 55 -7.57 -0.42 -3.12
CA GLU A 55 -8.47 -1.20 -2.30
C GLU A 55 -7.78 -1.50 -0.96
N PRO A 56 -8.28 -0.98 0.18
CA PRO A 56 -7.73 -1.29 1.48
C PRO A 56 -7.99 -2.77 1.80
N THR A 57 -6.96 -3.44 2.34
CA THR A 57 -7.04 -4.80 2.83
C THR A 57 -7.36 -4.81 4.33
N ASP A 58 -7.73 -5.96 4.88
CA ASP A 58 -7.96 -6.18 6.32
C ASP A 58 -6.70 -6.10 7.17
N LYS A 59 -5.52 -6.07 6.54
CA LYS A 59 -4.23 -6.02 7.22
C LYS A 59 -3.77 -4.58 7.41
N SER A 60 -3.35 -4.26 8.63
CA SER A 60 -2.72 -3.00 8.99
C SER A 60 -1.38 -3.25 9.67
N ILE A 61 -0.50 -2.27 9.52
CA ILE A 61 0.80 -2.19 10.17
C ILE A 61 0.76 -0.94 11.05
N LYS A 62 1.35 -0.99 12.23
CA LYS A 62 1.49 0.22 13.06
C LYS A 62 2.70 1.00 12.58
N ILE A 63 2.47 2.15 11.95
CA ILE A 63 3.52 3.12 11.60
C ILE A 63 3.08 4.53 11.99
N SER A 64 4.05 5.38 12.26
CA SER A 64 3.82 6.80 12.51
C SER A 64 3.50 7.55 11.21
N ARG A 65 2.76 8.66 11.34
CA ARG A 65 2.47 9.56 10.22
C ARG A 65 3.77 10.07 9.61
N GLY A 66 3.95 9.89 8.30
CA GLY A 66 5.15 10.35 7.60
C GLY A 66 6.38 9.45 7.75
N ALA A 67 6.21 8.22 8.24
CA ALA A 67 7.29 7.25 8.39
C ALA A 67 8.21 7.15 7.16
N SER A 68 9.51 7.02 7.44
CA SER A 68 10.55 6.87 6.42
C SER A 68 10.51 5.47 5.80
N ASP A 69 11.05 5.31 4.59
CA ASP A 69 11.09 4.02 3.90
C ASP A 69 11.77 2.91 4.73
N GLU A 70 12.73 3.27 5.58
CA GLU A 70 13.41 2.37 6.53
C GLU A 70 12.50 1.90 7.67
N GLU A 71 11.69 2.80 8.23
CA GLU A 71 10.72 2.46 9.28
C GLU A 71 9.62 1.56 8.72
N VAL A 72 9.16 1.85 7.51
CA VAL A 72 8.17 1.03 6.83
C VAL A 72 8.75 -0.36 6.53
N LEU A 73 10.01 -0.46 6.10
CA LEU A 73 10.71 -1.74 5.93
C LEU A 73 10.77 -2.55 7.22
N LYS A 74 11.15 -1.92 8.34
CA LYS A 74 11.21 -2.56 9.65
C LYS A 74 9.83 -3.03 10.10
N ALA A 75 8.82 -2.17 10.01
CA ALA A 75 7.46 -2.50 10.43
C ALA A 75 6.85 -3.63 9.58
N ILE A 76 7.15 -3.68 8.27
CA ILE A 76 6.76 -4.79 7.39
C ILE A 76 7.46 -6.09 7.82
N GLY A 77 8.75 -6.02 8.16
CA GLY A 77 9.54 -7.14 8.65
C GLY A 77 9.02 -7.69 9.99
N GLU A 78 8.74 -6.82 10.95
CA GLU A 78 8.15 -7.17 12.26
C GLU A 78 6.76 -7.78 12.11
N SER A 79 5.98 -7.32 11.11
CA SER A 79 4.66 -7.87 10.83
C SER A 79 4.71 -9.25 10.18
N GLY A 80 5.88 -9.72 9.72
CA GLY A 80 6.00 -10.97 8.95
C GLY A 80 5.23 -10.95 7.62
N LEU A 81 4.89 -9.76 7.12
CA LEU A 81 4.02 -9.56 5.94
C LEU A 81 4.82 -9.41 4.64
N THR A 82 6.14 -9.66 4.67
CA THR A 82 7.03 -9.63 3.52
C THR A 82 6.52 -10.52 2.38
N ASP A 83 6.19 -11.77 2.68
CA ASP A 83 5.67 -12.72 1.70
C ASP A 83 4.34 -12.26 1.11
N TYR A 84 3.48 -11.71 1.98
CA TYR A 84 2.20 -11.15 1.56
C TYR A 84 2.39 -9.94 0.65
N MET A 85 3.37 -9.07 0.89
CA MET A 85 3.63 -7.90 0.05
C MET A 85 4.24 -8.27 -1.31
N VAL A 86 5.07 -9.32 -1.37
CA VAL A 86 5.67 -9.81 -2.62
C VAL A 86 4.64 -10.50 -3.51
N GLN A 87 3.61 -11.13 -2.93
CA GLN A 87 2.51 -11.73 -3.68
C GLN A 87 1.77 -10.68 -4.52
N GLN A 88 2.03 -10.71 -5.83
CA GLN A 88 1.27 -9.99 -6.82
C GLN A 88 -0.09 -10.65 -6.98
N VAL A 89 -1.13 -9.88 -6.68
CA VAL A 89 -2.50 -10.29 -6.99
C VAL A 89 -2.70 -9.96 -8.46
N LYS A 90 -2.95 -10.94 -9.33
CA LYS A 90 -3.38 -10.63 -10.70
C LYS A 90 -4.76 -9.95 -10.56
N PRO A 91 -4.91 -8.64 -10.83
CA PRO A 91 -6.24 -8.09 -10.90
C PRO A 91 -6.94 -8.82 -12.05
N LYS A 92 -8.12 -9.36 -11.81
CA LYS A 92 -8.96 -9.87 -12.88
C LYS A 92 -9.20 -8.68 -13.80
N LEU A 93 -8.50 -8.62 -14.92
CA LEU A 93 -8.91 -7.82 -16.06
C LEU A 93 -10.37 -8.23 -16.28
N ALA A 94 -11.30 -7.29 -16.09
CA ALA A 94 -12.65 -7.48 -16.58
C ALA A 94 -12.48 -7.90 -18.04
N GLN A 95 -12.81 -9.15 -18.31
CA GLN A 95 -12.85 -9.71 -19.63
C GLN A 95 -13.87 -8.83 -20.37
N PHE A 96 -13.38 -8.09 -21.36
CA PHE A 96 -14.16 -7.18 -22.18
C PHE A 96 -15.43 -7.84 -22.71
#